data_AF-A0A7W0QJE4-F1
#
_entry.id   AF-A0A7W0QJE4-F1
#
_cell.length_a   1.000
_cell.length_b   1.000
_cell.length_c   1.000
_cell.angle_alpha   90.00
_cell.angle_beta   90.00
_cell.angle_gamma   90.00
#
_symmetry.space_group_name_H-M   'P 1'
#
loop_
_entity.id
_entity.type
_entity.pdbx_description
1 polymer ?
#
loop_
_entity_poly.entity_id
_entity_poly.type
_entity_poly.pdbx_seq_one_letter_code
_entity_poly.pdbx_strand_id
1 'polypeptide(L)'
;FVPKASTHNDRVISLHSLLDADFYREGARVTPAPRRRQQRRARRKLSPVPWLVPVTPDVARRLAVIQREWQRIDPKYLDEDEQRFWATIAGRQIRFDQRIEFARKFVEGRASKGALEQFLSSCAAENPNRRLRITALLDRVATPVERADFDDLVTLVTQAPTWEKDRSAGIRVLLRAIAEGKAAAPEQILARWTWKLARATRKVQDRRVSTEFPEAKRLLGAAANSRGYRHEENVNRLVQVAITMPMAVGAALLASADGYTPRANAALDKAREELGTIDEIATALADNLPAPKLTARKSRRRRRKRKGQPQAQAAQPSADGNSTVAPAVSEPVEDAAEDAA
;
A
#
# COMPACT_ATOMS: atom_id res chain seq x y z
N PHE A 1 -7.78 -13.59 41.75
CA PHE A 1 -6.88 -13.29 40.61
C PHE A 1 -7.53 -13.84 39.36
N VAL A 2 -7.69 -13.02 38.32
CA VAL A 2 -8.34 -13.42 37.06
C VAL A 2 -7.33 -14.22 36.20
N PRO A 3 -7.70 -15.41 35.68
CA PRO A 3 -6.87 -16.16 34.73
C PRO A 3 -6.47 -15.33 33.50
N LYS A 4 -5.30 -15.63 32.90
CA LYS A 4 -4.78 -14.91 31.72
C LYS A 4 -5.71 -14.96 30.50
N ALA A 5 -6.56 -15.97 30.42
CA ALA A 5 -7.47 -16.18 29.30
C ALA A 5 -8.88 -15.61 29.52
N SER A 6 -9.13 -15.00 30.67
CA SER A 6 -10.46 -14.52 31.03
C SER A 6 -10.82 -13.30 30.18
N THR A 7 -11.88 -13.46 29.40
CA THR A 7 -12.49 -12.40 28.58
C THR A 7 -13.63 -11.73 29.33
N HIS A 8 -14.22 -10.67 28.78
CA HIS A 8 -15.32 -9.93 29.39
C HIS A 8 -16.54 -10.80 29.81
N ASN A 9 -16.64 -12.03 29.32
CA ASN A 9 -17.68 -13.01 29.64
C ASN A 9 -17.37 -13.92 30.85
N ASP A 10 -16.18 -13.82 31.45
CA ASP A 10 -15.82 -14.64 32.60
C ASP A 10 -16.51 -14.15 33.88
N ARG A 11 -17.04 -15.06 34.70
CA ARG A 11 -17.75 -14.74 35.96
C ARG A 11 -16.86 -14.01 36.98
N VAL A 12 -15.54 -14.16 36.88
CA VAL A 12 -14.59 -13.44 37.75
C VAL A 12 -14.47 -11.96 37.34
N ILE A 13 -14.74 -11.65 36.08
CA ILE A 13 -14.64 -10.31 35.50
C ILE A 13 -15.88 -9.44 35.81
N SER A 14 -17.05 -10.06 35.96
CA SER A 14 -18.27 -9.35 36.35
C SER A 14 -18.17 -8.66 37.73
N LEU A 15 -17.36 -9.19 38.65
CA LEU A 15 -17.03 -8.57 39.95
C LEU A 15 -16.09 -7.34 39.84
N HIS A 16 -15.35 -7.21 38.75
CA HIS A 16 -14.38 -6.12 38.54
C HIS A 16 -14.95 -4.94 37.75
N SER A 17 -16.10 -5.13 37.08
CA SER A 17 -16.94 -4.03 36.56
C SER A 17 -17.37 -3.05 37.67
N LEU A 18 -17.48 -3.55 38.90
CA LEU A 18 -17.80 -2.78 40.12
C LEU A 18 -16.69 -1.81 40.54
N LEU A 19 -15.47 -1.92 40.00
CA LEU A 19 -14.32 -1.07 40.34
C LEU A 19 -14.06 0.05 39.32
N ASP A 20 -14.96 0.28 38.36
CA ASP A 20 -14.80 1.30 37.30
C ASP A 20 -13.47 1.20 36.53
N ALA A 21 -12.96 -0.03 36.38
CA ALA A 21 -11.70 -0.29 35.70
C ALA A 21 -11.94 -0.79 34.28
N ASP A 22 -11.35 -0.09 33.30
CA ASP A 22 -11.64 -0.35 31.88
C ASP A 22 -10.75 -1.43 31.24
N PHE A 23 -9.65 -1.84 31.88
CA PHE A 23 -8.71 -2.82 31.31
C PHE A 23 -7.94 -3.63 32.36
N TYR A 24 -7.42 -4.78 31.93
CA TYR A 24 -6.58 -5.68 32.74
C TYR A 24 -5.12 -5.74 32.25
N ARG A 25 -4.19 -5.99 33.18
CA ARG A 25 -2.77 -6.33 32.93
C ARG A 25 -2.37 -7.53 33.78
N GLU A 26 -1.62 -8.45 33.19
CA GLU A 26 -1.03 -9.59 33.91
C GLU A 26 -0.14 -9.13 35.08
N GLY A 27 -0.39 -9.66 36.28
CA GLY A 27 0.38 -9.35 37.49
C GLY A 27 0.10 -7.98 38.14
N ALA A 28 -0.71 -7.11 37.52
CA ALA A 28 -1.10 -5.84 38.12
C ALA A 28 -2.40 -5.98 38.92
N ARG A 29 -2.47 -5.35 40.09
CA ARG A 29 -3.77 -5.01 40.70
C ARG A 29 -4.52 -4.10 39.73
N VAL A 30 -5.80 -4.41 39.51
CA VAL A 30 -6.77 -3.65 38.71
C VAL A 30 -6.47 -2.16 38.83
N THR A 31 -6.04 -1.53 37.72
CA THR A 31 -5.72 -0.10 37.74
C THR A 31 -6.98 0.64 37.30
N PRO A 32 -7.68 1.36 38.19
CA PRO A 32 -8.87 2.10 37.82
C PRO A 32 -8.57 3.13 36.73
N ALA A 33 -9.56 3.45 35.92
CA ALA A 33 -9.44 4.52 34.93
C ALA A 33 -9.04 5.82 35.65
N PRO A 34 -8.08 6.61 35.12
CA PRO A 34 -7.64 7.83 35.79
C PRO A 34 -8.81 8.81 35.89
N ARG A 35 -9.35 8.99 37.11
CA ARG A 35 -10.27 10.08 37.42
C ARG A 35 -9.61 11.40 37.02
N ARG A 36 -10.33 12.17 36.21
CA ARG A 36 -9.89 13.40 35.54
C ARG A 36 -9.59 14.52 36.56
N ARG A 37 -8.50 14.40 37.31
CA ARG A 37 -7.89 15.54 38.02
C ARG A 37 -6.68 16.00 37.20
N GLN A 38 -6.70 17.28 36.79
CA GLN A 38 -5.57 17.99 36.21
C GLN A 38 -4.44 18.12 37.24
N GLN A 39 -3.78 17.03 37.62
CA GLN A 39 -2.57 17.10 38.42
C GLN A 39 -1.45 16.35 37.72
N ARG A 40 -0.39 17.13 37.45
CA ARG A 40 0.97 16.81 37.01
C ARG A 40 1.18 15.38 36.52
N ARG A 41 1.53 15.27 35.23
CA ARG A 41 2.06 14.07 34.56
C ARG A 41 3.00 13.29 35.49
N ALA A 42 2.47 12.32 36.23
CA ALA A 42 3.28 11.33 36.89
C ALA A 42 3.99 10.55 35.79
N ARG A 43 5.31 10.74 35.68
CA ARG A 43 6.15 9.94 34.78
C ARG A 43 5.96 8.47 35.17
N ARG A 44 5.41 7.69 34.24
CA ARG A 44 5.10 6.27 34.38
C ARG A 44 6.38 5.53 34.84
N LYS A 45 6.42 5.07 36.09
CA LYS A 45 7.41 4.11 36.59
C LYS A 45 6.86 2.69 36.44
N LEU A 46 6.60 2.23 35.22
CA LEU A 46 6.19 0.84 35.00
C LEU A 46 6.96 0.27 33.81
N SER A 47 7.70 -0.82 34.05
CA SER A 47 8.30 -1.60 32.97
C SER A 47 7.18 -2.21 32.11
N PRO A 48 7.35 -2.28 30.78
CA PRO A 48 6.29 -2.70 29.87
C PRO A 48 6.09 -4.23 29.91
N VAL A 49 4.88 -4.66 30.27
CA VAL A 49 4.36 -6.01 29.99
C VAL A 49 3.59 -5.95 28.65
N PRO A 50 3.67 -6.96 27.76
CA PRO A 50 3.46 -6.75 26.33
C PRO A 50 2.01 -6.61 25.82
N TRP A 51 0.96 -6.91 26.59
CA TRP A 51 -0.43 -6.86 26.07
C TRP A 51 -1.52 -6.42 27.07
N LEU A 52 -2.65 -5.91 26.53
CA LEU A 52 -3.80 -5.31 27.25
C LEU A 52 -5.12 -5.98 26.83
N VAL A 53 -6.04 -6.25 27.77
CA VAL A 53 -7.40 -6.79 27.50
C VAL A 53 -8.47 -5.82 28.01
N PRO A 54 -9.48 -5.46 27.20
CA PRO A 54 -10.67 -4.74 27.67
C PRO A 54 -11.61 -5.69 28.40
N VAL A 55 -11.99 -5.33 29.63
CA VAL A 55 -12.65 -6.26 30.58
C VAL A 55 -14.05 -5.77 31.02
N THR A 56 -14.42 -4.54 30.65
CA THR A 56 -15.71 -3.94 31.00
C THR A 56 -16.88 -4.60 30.26
N PRO A 57 -18.05 -4.84 30.89
CA PRO A 57 -19.24 -5.34 30.20
C PRO A 57 -19.86 -4.32 29.22
N ASP A 58 -19.63 -3.02 29.42
CA ASP A 58 -20.05 -1.94 28.52
C ASP A 58 -19.21 -1.91 27.24
N VAL A 59 -19.86 -2.18 26.11
CA VAL A 59 -19.28 -2.19 24.75
C VAL A 59 -18.62 -0.84 24.42
N ALA A 60 -19.27 0.29 24.74
CA ALA A 60 -18.76 1.61 24.37
C ALA A 60 -17.42 1.91 25.08
N ARG A 61 -17.30 1.52 26.35
CA ARG A 61 -16.05 1.63 27.11
C ARG A 61 -14.96 0.71 26.54
N ARG A 62 -15.30 -0.53 26.14
CA ARG A 62 -14.33 -1.44 25.51
C ARG A 62 -13.80 -0.88 24.19
N LEU A 63 -14.67 -0.39 23.31
CA LEU A 63 -14.27 0.25 22.06
C LEU A 63 -13.38 1.49 22.31
N ALA A 64 -13.66 2.28 23.34
CA ALA A 64 -12.80 3.42 23.72
C ALA A 64 -11.40 2.98 24.18
N VAL A 65 -11.27 1.86 24.90
CA VAL A 65 -9.97 1.26 25.25
C VAL A 65 -9.25 0.79 23.99
N ILE A 66 -9.96 0.08 23.11
CA ILE A 66 -9.42 -0.41 21.84
C ILE A 66 -8.86 0.73 21.00
N GLN A 67 -9.61 1.81 20.85
CA GLN A 67 -9.19 2.98 20.08
C GLN A 67 -7.91 3.63 20.63
N ARG A 68 -7.74 3.68 21.96
CA ARG A 68 -6.62 4.39 22.60
C ARG A 68 -5.35 3.56 22.67
N GLU A 69 -5.47 2.25 22.86
CA GLU A 69 -4.34 1.36 23.16
C GLU A 69 -4.23 0.19 22.17
N TRP A 70 -4.78 0.32 20.95
CA TRP A 70 -4.79 -0.73 19.90
C TRP A 70 -3.43 -1.41 19.66
N GLN A 71 -2.32 -0.68 19.80
CA GLN A 71 -0.95 -1.20 19.65
C GLN A 71 -0.58 -2.24 20.70
N ARG A 72 -1.17 -2.17 21.89
CA ARG A 72 -0.91 -3.10 23.00
C ARG A 72 -1.95 -4.18 23.11
N ILE A 73 -3.05 -4.08 22.40
CA ILE A 73 -4.10 -5.09 22.50
C ILE A 73 -3.70 -6.32 21.68
N ASP A 74 -3.97 -7.49 22.25
CA ASP A 74 -3.83 -8.78 21.57
C ASP A 74 -5.23 -9.20 21.08
N PRO A 75 -5.44 -9.34 19.75
CA PRO A 75 -6.75 -9.66 19.18
C PRO A 75 -7.31 -11.01 19.67
N LYS A 76 -6.47 -11.91 20.18
CA LYS A 76 -6.90 -13.22 20.70
C LYS A 76 -8.00 -13.15 21.76
N TYR A 77 -8.01 -12.07 22.54
CA TYR A 77 -8.91 -11.91 23.68
C TYR A 77 -10.11 -11.01 23.38
N LEU A 78 -10.24 -10.57 22.13
CA LEU A 78 -11.37 -9.78 21.64
C LEU A 78 -12.39 -10.70 20.99
N ASP A 79 -13.67 -10.32 21.06
CA ASP A 79 -14.70 -10.94 20.22
C ASP A 79 -14.54 -10.55 18.74
N GLU A 80 -15.31 -11.18 17.85
CA GLU A 80 -15.10 -11.00 16.41
C GLU A 80 -15.33 -9.54 15.95
N ASP A 81 -16.35 -8.87 16.48
CA ASP A 81 -16.67 -7.49 16.14
C ASP A 81 -15.61 -6.52 16.66
N GLU A 82 -15.09 -6.74 17.87
CA GLU A 82 -13.97 -5.98 18.43
C GLU A 82 -12.67 -6.22 17.69
N GLN A 83 -12.42 -7.45 17.21
CA GLN A 83 -11.28 -7.73 16.36
C GLN A 83 -11.36 -6.96 15.04
N ARG A 84 -12.54 -6.89 14.40
CA ARG A 84 -12.76 -6.07 13.19
C ARG A 84 -12.61 -4.58 13.46
N PHE A 85 -13.10 -4.09 14.60
CA PHE A 85 -12.92 -2.70 15.01
C PHE A 85 -11.45 -2.35 15.26
N TRP A 86 -10.73 -3.20 16.00
CA TRP A 86 -9.30 -3.09 16.22
C TRP A 86 -8.52 -3.10 14.90
N ALA A 87 -8.84 -4.03 14.00
CA ALA A 87 -8.24 -4.16 12.68
C ALA A 87 -8.41 -2.89 11.83
N THR A 88 -9.59 -2.25 11.90
CA THR A 88 -9.88 -0.98 11.22
C THR A 88 -8.98 0.14 11.70
N ILE A 89 -8.86 0.32 13.02
CA ILE A 89 -7.98 1.34 13.62
C ILE A 89 -6.52 1.07 13.25
N ALA A 90 -6.09 -0.18 13.37
CA ALA A 90 -4.74 -0.58 13.06
C ALA A 90 -4.38 -0.35 11.59
N GLY A 91 -5.26 -0.70 10.66
CA GLY A 91 -5.05 -0.48 9.22
C GLY A 91 -4.80 0.99 8.90
N ARG A 92 -5.55 1.90 9.55
CA ARG A 92 -5.39 3.35 9.40
C ARG A 92 -4.09 3.90 9.99
N GLN A 93 -3.69 3.40 11.15
CA GLN A 93 -2.67 4.04 11.99
C GLN A 93 -1.30 3.34 12.02
N ILE A 94 -1.20 2.10 11.53
CA ILE A 94 0.04 1.33 11.57
C ILE A 94 1.16 2.02 10.78
N ARG A 95 2.35 1.99 11.38
CA ARG A 95 3.58 2.51 10.77
C ARG A 95 4.38 1.39 10.11
N PHE A 96 5.18 1.75 9.12
CA PHE A 96 5.88 0.78 8.28
C PHE A 96 6.94 -0.04 9.03
N ASP A 97 7.57 0.54 10.05
CA ASP A 97 8.51 -0.11 10.96
C ASP A 97 7.85 -1.20 11.82
N GLN A 98 6.60 -0.98 12.25
CA GLN A 98 5.84 -1.89 13.12
C GLN A 98 5.21 -3.08 12.38
N ARG A 99 5.24 -3.10 11.05
CA ARG A 99 4.49 -4.08 10.23
C ARG A 99 4.79 -5.55 10.57
N ILE A 100 6.04 -5.88 10.92
CA ILE A 100 6.45 -7.27 11.20
C ILE A 100 5.88 -7.71 12.54
N GLU A 101 6.02 -6.88 13.57
CA GLU A 101 5.47 -7.14 14.90
C GLU A 101 3.94 -7.24 14.83
N PHE A 102 3.30 -6.38 14.04
CA PHE A 102 1.86 -6.38 13.90
C PHE A 102 1.33 -7.59 13.12
N ALA A 103 2.06 -8.04 12.09
CA ALA A 103 1.71 -9.27 11.36
C ALA A 103 1.72 -10.50 12.29
N ARG A 104 2.63 -10.54 13.27
CA ARG A 104 2.63 -11.61 14.29
C ARG A 104 1.33 -11.65 15.10
N LYS A 105 0.69 -10.51 15.37
CA LYS A 105 -0.59 -10.50 16.10
C LYS A 105 -1.72 -11.19 15.35
N PHE A 106 -1.72 -11.17 14.01
CA PHE A 106 -2.70 -11.94 13.24
C PHE A 106 -2.41 -13.44 13.27
N VAL A 107 -1.14 -13.82 13.16
CA VAL A 107 -0.72 -15.24 13.09
C VAL A 107 -0.72 -15.90 14.48
N GLU A 108 0.00 -15.33 15.44
CA GLU A 108 0.17 -15.86 16.80
C GLU A 108 -1.06 -15.58 17.69
N GLY A 109 -1.65 -14.40 17.54
CA GLY A 109 -2.87 -14.00 18.26
C GLY A 109 -4.14 -14.68 17.76
N ARG A 110 -4.05 -15.52 16.71
CA ARG A 110 -5.20 -16.22 16.11
C ARG A 110 -6.36 -15.27 15.82
N ALA A 111 -6.06 -14.10 15.27
CA ALA A 111 -7.09 -13.17 14.84
C ALA A 111 -7.96 -13.81 13.75
N SER A 112 -9.24 -13.48 13.72
CA SER A 112 -10.17 -14.02 12.76
C SER A 112 -9.80 -13.64 11.33
N LYS A 113 -10.19 -14.47 10.36
CA LYS A 113 -10.02 -14.17 8.93
C LYS A 113 -10.67 -12.82 8.57
N GLY A 114 -11.88 -12.57 9.08
CA GLY A 114 -12.59 -11.31 8.86
C GLY A 114 -11.84 -10.10 9.42
N ALA A 115 -11.16 -10.24 10.57
CA ALA A 115 -10.32 -9.16 11.11
C ALA A 115 -9.09 -8.88 10.23
N LEU A 116 -8.45 -9.93 9.68
CA LEU A 116 -7.34 -9.76 8.74
C LEU A 116 -7.80 -9.05 7.46
N GLU A 117 -8.92 -9.47 6.87
CA GLU A 117 -9.49 -8.86 5.66
C GLU A 117 -9.87 -7.39 5.91
N GLN A 118 -10.49 -7.10 7.05
CA GLN A 118 -10.82 -5.74 7.47
C GLN A 118 -9.56 -4.87 7.65
N PHE A 119 -8.50 -5.42 8.25
CA PHE A 119 -7.23 -4.73 8.39
C PHE A 119 -6.61 -4.39 7.04
N LEU A 120 -6.54 -5.37 6.13
CA LEU A 120 -5.93 -5.18 4.82
C LEU A 120 -6.73 -4.19 3.97
N SER A 121 -8.06 -4.27 3.99
CA SER A 121 -8.96 -3.33 3.30
C SER A 121 -8.78 -1.90 3.84
N SER A 122 -8.85 -1.73 5.16
CA SER A 122 -8.66 -0.42 5.82
C SER A 122 -7.25 0.15 5.57
N CYS A 123 -6.23 -0.70 5.60
CA CYS A 123 -4.84 -0.31 5.34
C CYS A 123 -4.66 0.12 3.89
N ALA A 124 -5.21 -0.62 2.92
CA ALA A 124 -5.18 -0.26 1.51
C ALA A 124 -5.95 1.04 1.21
N ALA A 125 -7.04 1.31 1.93
CA ALA A 125 -7.87 2.48 1.69
C ALA A 125 -7.31 3.77 2.30
N GLU A 126 -6.93 3.73 3.57
CA GLU A 126 -6.78 4.94 4.38
C GLU A 126 -5.37 5.18 4.94
N ASN A 127 -4.50 4.16 4.96
CA ASN A 127 -3.19 4.32 5.59
C ASN A 127 -2.37 5.43 4.90
N PRO A 128 -1.77 6.39 5.63
CA PRO A 128 -1.01 7.48 5.00
C PRO A 128 0.23 6.99 4.23
N ASN A 129 0.78 5.83 4.59
CA ASN A 129 1.96 5.27 3.95
C ASN A 129 1.61 4.49 2.66
N ARG A 130 1.95 5.07 1.52
CA ARG A 130 1.80 4.48 0.18
C ARG A 130 2.32 3.04 0.05
N ARG A 131 3.46 2.73 0.67
CA ARG A 131 4.07 1.38 0.58
C ARG A 131 3.25 0.36 1.35
N LEU A 132 2.68 0.74 2.49
CA LEU A 132 1.77 -0.13 3.23
C LEU A 132 0.49 -0.35 2.45
N ARG A 133 -0.08 0.67 1.79
CA ARG A 133 -1.27 0.50 0.96
C ARG A 133 -1.08 -0.55 -0.14
N ILE A 134 0.03 -0.46 -0.88
CA ILE A 134 0.38 -1.43 -1.93
C ILE A 134 0.62 -2.82 -1.34
N THR A 135 1.32 -2.93 -0.22
CA THR A 135 1.60 -4.22 0.42
C THR A 135 0.31 -4.86 0.92
N ALA A 136 -0.56 -4.09 1.57
CA ALA A 136 -1.86 -4.56 2.04
C ALA A 136 -2.78 -4.99 0.89
N LEU A 137 -2.75 -4.28 -0.24
CA LEU A 137 -3.49 -4.69 -1.44
C LEU A 137 -2.98 -6.03 -1.99
N LEU A 138 -1.66 -6.19 -2.09
CA LEU A 138 -1.02 -7.46 -2.51
C LEU A 138 -1.41 -8.61 -1.59
N ASP A 139 -1.34 -8.39 -0.28
CA ASP A 139 -1.70 -9.39 0.72
C ASP A 139 -3.21 -9.71 0.67
N ARG A 140 -4.07 -8.71 0.41
CA ARG A 140 -5.54 -8.90 0.30
C ARG A 140 -5.91 -9.79 -0.87
N VAL A 141 -5.20 -9.65 -2.00
CA VAL A 141 -5.40 -10.49 -3.19
C VAL A 141 -4.45 -11.68 -3.25
N ALA A 142 -3.76 -12.02 -2.17
CA ALA A 142 -2.93 -13.22 -2.11
C ALA A 142 -3.79 -14.49 -2.05
N THR A 143 -4.97 -14.39 -1.44
CA THR A 143 -6.01 -15.42 -1.37
C THR A 143 -7.19 -15.08 -2.27
N PRO A 144 -8.06 -16.05 -2.60
CA PRO A 144 -9.30 -15.77 -3.30
C PRO A 144 -10.13 -14.69 -2.61
N VAL A 145 -10.67 -13.75 -3.41
CA VAL A 145 -11.45 -12.60 -2.98
C VAL A 145 -12.87 -12.76 -3.52
N GLU A 146 -13.86 -12.60 -2.65
CA GLU A 146 -15.26 -12.65 -3.06
C GLU A 146 -15.63 -11.48 -3.97
N ARG A 147 -16.69 -11.68 -4.75
CA ARG A 147 -17.12 -10.70 -5.76
C ARG A 147 -17.32 -9.29 -5.21
N ALA A 148 -18.00 -9.16 -4.06
CA ALA A 148 -18.32 -7.85 -3.48
C ALA A 148 -17.04 -7.11 -3.07
N ASP A 149 -16.18 -7.78 -2.30
CA ASP A 149 -14.90 -7.24 -1.86
C ASP A 149 -13.99 -6.85 -3.03
N PHE A 150 -13.98 -7.65 -4.11
CA PHE A 150 -13.18 -7.31 -5.28
C PHE A 150 -13.73 -6.08 -6.01
N ASP A 151 -15.06 -5.90 -6.09
CA ASP A 151 -15.66 -4.68 -6.66
C ASP A 151 -15.27 -3.44 -5.85
N ASP A 152 -15.24 -3.56 -4.52
CA ASP A 152 -14.78 -2.50 -3.61
C ASP A 152 -13.31 -2.17 -3.84
N LEU A 153 -12.44 -3.18 -4.03
CA LEU A 153 -11.02 -2.96 -4.35
C LEU A 153 -10.83 -2.28 -5.72
N VAL A 154 -11.60 -2.67 -6.73
CA VAL A 154 -11.59 -2.03 -8.05
C VAL A 154 -12.01 -0.57 -7.91
N THR A 155 -13.07 -0.29 -7.18
CA THR A 155 -13.56 1.08 -6.94
C THR A 155 -12.53 1.89 -6.14
N LEU A 156 -11.96 1.31 -5.10
CA LEU A 156 -10.92 1.92 -4.28
C LEU A 156 -9.72 2.36 -5.13
N VAL A 157 -9.12 1.45 -5.90
CA VAL A 157 -7.90 1.77 -6.66
C VAL A 157 -8.19 2.75 -7.80
N THR A 158 -9.35 2.65 -8.43
CA THR A 158 -9.70 3.50 -9.59
C THR A 158 -10.13 4.91 -9.18
N GLN A 159 -10.89 5.07 -8.10
CA GLN A 159 -11.54 6.33 -7.74
C GLN A 159 -10.94 7.02 -6.52
N ALA A 160 -10.35 6.29 -5.55
CA ALA A 160 -9.93 6.92 -4.31
C ALA A 160 -8.76 7.90 -4.52
N PRO A 161 -8.81 9.12 -3.94
CA PRO A 161 -7.72 10.09 -4.05
C PRO A 161 -6.39 9.58 -3.49
N THR A 162 -6.44 8.71 -2.47
CA THR A 162 -5.26 8.10 -1.87
C THR A 162 -4.45 7.26 -2.86
N TRP A 163 -5.08 6.74 -3.92
CA TRP A 163 -4.43 5.90 -4.92
C TRP A 163 -3.91 6.66 -6.14
N GLU A 164 -4.19 7.95 -6.31
CA GLU A 164 -3.88 8.69 -7.54
C GLU A 164 -2.43 8.51 -8.04
N LYS A 165 -1.44 8.59 -7.13
CA LYS A 165 -0.01 8.47 -7.46
C LYS A 165 0.47 7.03 -7.68
N ASP A 166 -0.26 6.04 -7.17
CA ASP A 166 0.08 4.61 -7.26
C ASP A 166 -0.94 3.82 -8.07
N ARG A 167 -1.89 4.49 -8.72
CA ARG A 167 -3.05 3.88 -9.39
C ARG A 167 -2.62 2.82 -10.39
N SER A 168 -1.61 3.10 -11.21
CA SER A 168 -1.09 2.13 -12.18
C SER A 168 -0.50 0.88 -11.50
N ALA A 169 0.20 1.04 -10.39
CA ALA A 169 0.75 -0.09 -9.63
C ALA A 169 -0.35 -0.90 -8.95
N GLY A 170 -1.35 -0.24 -8.34
CA GLY A 170 -2.51 -0.92 -7.75
C GLY A 170 -3.36 -1.66 -8.79
N ILE A 171 -3.58 -1.05 -9.95
CA ILE A 171 -4.30 -1.68 -11.06
C ILE A 171 -3.54 -2.90 -11.58
N ARG A 172 -2.21 -2.82 -11.68
CA ARG A 172 -1.39 -4.00 -12.02
C ARG A 172 -1.62 -5.15 -11.03
N VAL A 173 -1.71 -4.88 -9.74
CA VAL A 173 -1.99 -5.90 -8.72
C VAL A 173 -3.35 -6.55 -8.93
N LEU A 174 -4.39 -5.75 -9.18
CA LEU A 174 -5.75 -6.27 -9.42
C LEU A 174 -5.86 -7.07 -10.72
N LEU A 175 -5.25 -6.60 -11.80
CA LEU A 175 -5.22 -7.35 -13.07
C LEU A 175 -4.49 -8.69 -12.94
N ARG A 176 -3.38 -8.74 -12.18
CA ARG A 176 -2.70 -10.00 -11.86
C ARG A 176 -3.57 -10.94 -11.03
N ALA A 177 -4.33 -10.40 -10.07
CA ALA A 177 -5.26 -11.21 -9.29
C ALA A 177 -6.39 -11.82 -10.14
N ILE A 178 -6.89 -11.10 -11.15
CA ILE A 178 -7.84 -11.63 -12.13
C ILE A 178 -7.19 -12.77 -12.92
N ALA A 179 -6.02 -12.50 -13.53
CA ALA A 179 -5.30 -13.49 -14.34
C ALA A 179 -4.90 -14.76 -13.60
N GLU A 180 -4.69 -14.68 -12.28
CA GLU A 180 -4.36 -15.82 -11.43
C GLU A 180 -5.61 -16.55 -10.88
N GLY A 181 -6.82 -16.17 -11.31
CA GLY A 181 -8.08 -16.78 -10.89
C GLY A 181 -8.46 -16.49 -9.44
N LYS A 182 -7.91 -15.42 -8.84
CA LYS A 182 -8.15 -15.08 -7.42
C LYS A 182 -9.41 -14.26 -7.20
N ALA A 183 -9.99 -13.68 -8.24
CA ALA A 183 -11.26 -12.97 -8.15
C ALA A 183 -12.42 -13.96 -8.37
N ALA A 184 -13.19 -14.27 -7.32
CA ALA A 184 -14.29 -15.22 -7.39
C ALA A 184 -15.55 -14.54 -7.97
N ALA A 185 -15.65 -14.47 -9.29
CA ALA A 185 -16.79 -13.91 -10.00
C ALA A 185 -17.03 -14.59 -11.36
N PRO A 186 -18.27 -14.54 -11.91
CA PRO A 186 -18.55 -14.94 -13.28
C PRO A 186 -17.74 -14.16 -14.31
N GLU A 187 -17.43 -14.79 -15.44
CA GLU A 187 -16.57 -14.24 -16.50
C GLU A 187 -17.00 -12.85 -16.99
N GLN A 188 -18.31 -12.61 -17.14
CA GLN A 188 -18.87 -11.30 -17.51
C GLN A 188 -18.42 -10.18 -16.57
N ILE A 189 -18.30 -10.47 -15.27
CA ILE A 189 -17.88 -9.51 -14.25
C ILE A 189 -16.38 -9.33 -14.28
N LEU A 190 -15.62 -10.40 -14.50
CA LEU A 190 -14.17 -10.35 -14.69
C LEU A 190 -13.81 -9.48 -15.90
N ALA A 191 -14.53 -9.65 -17.02
CA ALA A 191 -14.40 -8.83 -18.22
C ALA A 191 -14.67 -7.36 -17.90
N ARG A 192 -15.80 -7.06 -17.22
CA ARG A 192 -16.16 -5.69 -16.81
C ARG A 192 -15.07 -5.05 -15.95
N TRP A 193 -14.54 -5.76 -14.96
CA TRP A 193 -13.46 -5.25 -14.11
C TRP A 193 -12.18 -5.04 -14.89
N THR A 194 -11.78 -6.00 -15.72
CA THR A 194 -10.56 -5.94 -16.54
C THR A 194 -10.57 -4.69 -17.42
N TRP A 195 -11.66 -4.43 -18.14
CA TRP A 195 -11.77 -3.26 -19.01
C TRP A 195 -11.96 -1.93 -18.24
N LYS A 196 -12.62 -1.94 -17.08
CA LYS A 196 -12.67 -0.77 -16.18
C LYS A 196 -11.28 -0.39 -15.68
N LEU A 197 -10.48 -1.37 -15.26
CA LEU A 197 -9.09 -1.22 -14.83
C LEU A 197 -8.18 -0.75 -15.98
N ALA A 198 -8.34 -1.33 -17.17
CA ALA A 198 -7.62 -0.93 -18.37
C ALA A 198 -7.88 0.54 -18.71
N ARG A 199 -9.16 0.97 -18.72
CA ARG A 199 -9.55 2.36 -18.99
C ARG A 199 -8.98 3.34 -17.94
N ALA A 200 -8.94 2.95 -16.67
CA ALA A 200 -8.32 3.76 -15.61
C ALA A 200 -6.80 3.93 -15.78
N THR A 201 -6.15 3.09 -16.59
CA THR A 201 -4.73 3.22 -16.99
C THR A 201 -4.53 3.61 -18.46
N ARG A 202 -5.58 4.10 -19.14
CA ARG A 202 -5.58 4.45 -20.58
C ARG A 202 -4.34 5.20 -21.04
N LYS A 203 -3.89 6.21 -20.28
CA LYS A 203 -2.69 7.01 -20.64
C LYS A 203 -1.39 6.19 -20.69
N VAL A 204 -1.26 5.14 -19.87
CA VAL A 204 -0.09 4.25 -19.87
C VAL A 204 -0.20 3.28 -21.05
N GLN A 205 -1.40 2.74 -21.30
CA GLN A 205 -1.67 1.86 -22.43
C GLN A 205 -1.44 2.59 -23.76
N ASP A 206 -1.98 3.79 -23.93
CA ASP A 206 -1.78 4.63 -25.13
C ASP A 206 -0.30 4.88 -25.45
N ARG A 207 0.52 5.16 -24.42
CA ARG A 207 1.97 5.31 -24.58
C ARG A 207 2.66 4.02 -24.99
N ARG A 208 2.24 2.88 -24.41
CA ARG A 208 2.79 1.57 -24.76
C ARG A 208 2.51 1.25 -26.22
N VAL A 209 1.25 1.37 -26.65
CA VAL A 209 0.84 1.13 -28.03
C VAL A 209 1.56 2.09 -28.98
N SER A 210 1.62 3.39 -28.66
CA SER A 210 2.31 4.36 -29.51
C SER A 210 3.81 4.11 -29.68
N THR A 211 4.43 3.40 -28.72
CA THR A 211 5.86 3.04 -28.79
C THR A 211 6.08 1.84 -29.71
N GLU A 212 5.18 0.86 -29.68
CA GLU A 212 5.30 -0.38 -30.48
C GLU A 212 4.65 -0.28 -31.85
N PHE A 213 3.65 0.58 -31.98
CA PHE A 213 2.88 0.81 -33.21
C PHE A 213 2.66 2.32 -33.44
N PRO A 214 3.55 2.98 -34.19
CA PRO A 214 3.48 4.43 -34.42
C PRO A 214 2.16 4.90 -35.05
N GLU A 215 1.52 4.06 -35.87
CA GLU A 215 0.22 4.38 -36.50
C GLU A 215 -0.94 4.41 -35.49
N ALA A 216 -0.77 3.86 -34.28
CA ALA A 216 -1.79 3.87 -33.23
C ALA A 216 -2.31 5.28 -32.95
N LYS A 217 -1.40 6.26 -32.89
CA LYS A 217 -1.76 7.66 -32.64
C LYS A 217 -2.66 8.21 -33.75
N ARG A 218 -2.44 7.80 -35.00
CA ARG A 218 -3.27 8.19 -36.14
C ARG A 218 -4.65 7.54 -36.06
N LEU A 219 -4.73 6.25 -35.74
CA LEU A 219 -6.00 5.52 -35.60
C LEU A 219 -6.84 6.04 -34.42
N LEU A 220 -6.23 6.17 -33.25
CA LEU A 220 -6.88 6.72 -32.06
C LEU A 220 -7.33 8.17 -32.27
N GLY A 221 -6.48 8.99 -32.91
CA GLY A 221 -6.84 10.35 -33.29
C GLY A 221 -7.98 10.42 -34.30
N ALA A 222 -8.00 9.54 -35.31
CA ALA A 222 -9.08 9.47 -36.28
C ALA A 222 -10.41 9.06 -35.62
N ALA A 223 -10.39 8.06 -34.74
CA ALA A 223 -11.56 7.63 -33.98
C ALA A 223 -12.07 8.76 -33.05
N ALA A 224 -11.18 9.43 -32.31
CA ALA A 224 -11.54 10.50 -31.38
C ALA A 224 -12.10 11.76 -32.06
N ASN A 225 -11.62 12.09 -33.27
CA ASN A 225 -12.02 13.29 -34.01
C ASN A 225 -13.12 13.04 -35.05
N SER A 226 -13.68 11.84 -35.12
CA SER A 226 -14.74 11.50 -36.07
C SER A 226 -16.11 11.47 -35.40
N ARG A 227 -17.17 11.58 -36.20
CA ARG A 227 -18.55 11.53 -35.71
C ARG A 227 -19.46 10.69 -36.62
N GLY A 228 -20.55 10.19 -36.05
CA GLY A 228 -21.59 9.44 -36.75
C GLY A 228 -21.04 8.19 -37.45
N TYR A 229 -21.47 7.95 -38.69
CA TYR A 229 -21.04 6.78 -39.46
C TYR A 229 -19.51 6.72 -39.67
N ARG A 230 -18.84 7.88 -39.85
CA ARG A 230 -17.38 7.94 -39.98
C ARG A 230 -16.65 7.51 -38.71
N HIS A 231 -17.25 7.74 -37.54
CA HIS A 231 -16.71 7.24 -36.27
C HIS A 231 -16.78 5.71 -36.22
N GLU A 232 -17.90 5.13 -36.64
CA GLU A 232 -18.06 3.68 -36.71
C GLU A 232 -17.04 3.04 -37.65
N GLU A 233 -16.82 3.61 -38.84
CA GLU A 233 -15.77 3.14 -39.75
C GLU A 233 -14.37 3.21 -39.16
N ASN A 234 -14.03 4.33 -38.49
CA ASN A 234 -12.71 4.51 -37.90
C ASN A 234 -12.48 3.55 -36.72
N VAL A 235 -13.50 3.32 -35.89
CA VAL A 235 -13.45 2.34 -34.81
C VAL A 235 -13.31 0.93 -35.36
N ASN A 236 -14.06 0.57 -36.42
CA ASN A 236 -13.93 -0.73 -37.08
C ASN A 236 -12.52 -0.94 -37.66
N ARG A 237 -11.92 0.07 -38.30
CA ARG A 237 -10.52 -0.01 -38.76
C ARG A 237 -9.55 -0.22 -37.60
N LEU A 238 -9.74 0.49 -36.49
CA LEU A 238 -8.93 0.31 -35.28
C LEU A 238 -9.07 -1.11 -34.72
N VAL A 239 -10.29 -1.64 -34.66
CA VAL A 239 -10.57 -3.01 -34.20
C VAL A 239 -9.86 -4.06 -35.05
N GLN A 240 -9.93 -3.95 -36.39
CA GLN A 240 -9.25 -4.87 -37.30
C GLN A 240 -7.73 -4.88 -37.09
N VAL A 241 -7.15 -3.70 -36.85
CA VAL A 241 -5.72 -3.59 -36.51
C VAL A 241 -5.47 -4.18 -35.12
N ALA A 242 -6.32 -3.96 -34.14
CA ALA A 242 -6.10 -4.45 -32.78
C ALA A 242 -6.06 -5.98 -32.70
N ILE A 243 -6.94 -6.68 -33.42
CA ILE A 243 -7.04 -8.15 -33.39
C ILE A 243 -5.85 -8.83 -34.10
N THR A 244 -5.24 -8.16 -35.08
CA THR A 244 -4.08 -8.69 -35.82
C THR A 244 -2.75 -8.45 -35.10
N MET A 245 -2.75 -7.61 -34.06
CA MET A 245 -1.56 -7.25 -33.31
C MET A 245 -1.26 -8.24 -32.18
N PRO A 246 -0.02 -8.29 -31.68
CA PRO A 246 0.30 -9.06 -30.48
C PRO A 246 -0.63 -8.67 -29.32
N MET A 247 -1.11 -9.67 -28.56
CA MET A 247 -2.09 -9.52 -27.48
C MET A 247 -1.86 -8.29 -26.60
N ALA A 248 -0.62 -8.06 -26.14
CA ALA A 248 -0.28 -6.92 -25.29
C ALA A 248 -0.51 -5.55 -25.93
N VAL A 249 -0.31 -5.44 -27.25
CA VAL A 249 -0.53 -4.22 -28.04
C VAL A 249 -2.00 -4.09 -28.42
N GLY A 250 -2.61 -5.18 -28.89
CA GLY A 250 -4.03 -5.22 -29.24
C GLY A 250 -4.93 -4.85 -28.06
N ALA A 251 -4.71 -5.48 -26.90
CA ALA A 251 -5.46 -5.18 -25.67
C ALA A 251 -5.28 -3.72 -25.23
N ALA A 252 -4.05 -3.20 -25.30
CA ALA A 252 -3.76 -1.81 -24.96
C ALA A 252 -4.38 -0.81 -25.93
N LEU A 253 -4.50 -1.16 -27.22
CA LEU A 253 -5.16 -0.35 -28.24
C LEU A 253 -6.67 -0.31 -28.00
N LEU A 254 -7.30 -1.46 -27.73
CA LEU A 254 -8.73 -1.55 -27.36
C LEU A 254 -9.05 -0.88 -26.02
N ALA A 255 -8.11 -0.90 -25.07
CA ALA A 255 -8.23 -0.16 -23.81
C ALA A 255 -8.14 1.36 -24.00
N SER A 256 -7.50 1.80 -25.09
CA SER A 256 -7.31 3.22 -25.41
C SER A 256 -8.37 3.80 -26.34
N ALA A 257 -9.13 2.94 -27.03
CA ALA A 257 -10.25 3.35 -27.87
C ALA A 257 -11.52 3.59 -27.05
N ASP A 258 -12.27 4.64 -27.42
CA ASP A 258 -13.60 4.93 -26.89
C ASP A 258 -14.59 5.01 -28.06
N GLY A 259 -15.70 4.27 -27.93
CA GLY A 259 -16.87 4.38 -28.80
C GLY A 259 -17.94 5.19 -28.08
N TYR A 260 -18.60 6.11 -28.79
CA TYR A 260 -19.74 6.84 -28.22
C TYR A 260 -21.07 6.50 -28.92
N THR A 261 -21.03 5.88 -30.09
CA THR A 261 -22.24 5.32 -30.72
C THR A 261 -22.46 3.88 -30.24
N PRO A 262 -23.72 3.41 -30.17
CA PRO A 262 -24.01 2.02 -29.80
C PRO A 262 -23.30 1.00 -30.71
N ARG A 263 -23.22 1.27 -32.02
CA ARG A 263 -22.54 0.38 -32.97
C ARG A 263 -21.04 0.33 -32.77
N ALA A 264 -20.39 1.47 -32.50
CA ALA A 264 -18.97 1.52 -32.19
C ALA A 264 -18.64 0.80 -30.88
N ASN A 265 -19.49 0.95 -29.84
CA ASN A 265 -19.34 0.21 -28.60
C ASN A 265 -19.50 -1.30 -28.80
N ALA A 266 -20.51 -1.73 -29.54
CA ALA A 266 -20.69 -3.15 -29.87
C ALA A 266 -19.51 -3.73 -30.65
N ALA A 267 -18.91 -2.96 -31.57
CA ALA A 267 -17.71 -3.39 -32.30
C ALA A 267 -16.50 -3.53 -31.37
N LEU A 268 -16.31 -2.61 -30.42
CA LEU A 268 -15.25 -2.71 -29.42
C LEU A 268 -15.47 -3.89 -28.47
N ASP A 269 -16.69 -4.09 -27.98
CA ASP A 269 -16.99 -5.18 -27.05
C ASP A 269 -16.82 -6.54 -27.71
N LYS A 270 -17.28 -6.70 -28.96
CA LYS A 270 -17.01 -7.89 -29.77
C LYS A 270 -15.50 -8.13 -29.96
N ALA A 271 -14.73 -7.09 -30.27
CA ALA A 271 -13.28 -7.20 -30.43
C ALA A 271 -12.57 -7.63 -29.14
N ARG A 272 -13.09 -7.20 -27.98
CA ARG A 272 -12.54 -7.58 -26.67
C ARG A 272 -12.77 -9.05 -26.35
N GLU A 273 -13.90 -9.61 -26.80
CA GLU A 273 -14.22 -11.03 -26.68
C GLU A 273 -13.41 -11.89 -27.66
N GLU A 274 -13.21 -11.41 -28.89
CA GLU A 274 -12.44 -12.12 -29.93
C GLU A 274 -10.93 -12.13 -29.67
N LEU A 275 -10.41 -11.18 -28.88
CA LEU A 275 -8.97 -11.03 -28.67
C LEU A 275 -8.36 -12.23 -27.92
N GLY A 276 -9.08 -12.80 -26.95
CA GLY A 276 -8.64 -13.97 -26.19
C GLY A 276 -9.35 -14.09 -24.84
N THR A 277 -8.82 -14.96 -23.97
CA THR A 277 -9.44 -15.20 -22.66
C THR A 277 -9.21 -14.02 -21.70
N ILE A 278 -10.09 -13.86 -20.72
CA ILE A 278 -9.99 -12.76 -19.75
C ILE A 278 -8.66 -12.82 -18.96
N ASP A 279 -8.16 -14.02 -18.65
CA ASP A 279 -6.93 -14.21 -17.90
C ASP A 279 -5.69 -13.79 -18.71
N GLU A 280 -5.67 -14.11 -20.01
CA GLU A 280 -4.62 -13.69 -20.94
C GLU A 280 -4.65 -12.17 -21.15
N ILE A 281 -5.84 -11.59 -21.35
CA ILE A 281 -6.03 -10.15 -21.52
C ILE A 281 -5.60 -9.41 -20.25
N ALA A 282 -5.99 -9.89 -19.07
CA ALA A 282 -5.62 -9.29 -17.80
C ALA A 282 -4.10 -9.37 -17.56
N THR A 283 -3.47 -10.50 -17.92
CA THR A 283 -2.01 -10.67 -17.89
C THR A 283 -1.31 -9.65 -18.79
N ALA A 284 -1.73 -9.56 -20.05
CA ALA A 284 -1.13 -8.69 -21.05
C ALA A 284 -1.28 -7.21 -20.67
N LEU A 285 -2.45 -6.80 -20.19
CA LEU A 285 -2.68 -5.43 -19.70
C LEU A 285 -1.86 -5.12 -18.44
N ALA A 286 -1.69 -6.09 -17.53
CA ALA A 286 -0.86 -5.93 -16.34
C ALA A 286 0.62 -5.75 -16.69
N ASP A 287 1.10 -6.44 -17.72
CA ASP A 287 2.50 -6.34 -18.17
C ASP A 287 2.90 -4.99 -18.71
N ASN A 288 1.95 -4.26 -19.29
CA ASN A 288 2.16 -2.90 -19.76
C ASN A 288 2.31 -1.86 -18.63
N LEU A 289 1.98 -2.23 -17.38
CA LEU A 289 1.99 -1.32 -16.23
C LEU A 289 3.30 -1.42 -15.44
N PRO A 290 3.76 -0.35 -14.76
CA PRO A 290 4.97 -0.45 -13.94
C PRO A 290 4.77 -1.41 -12.75
N ALA A 291 5.78 -2.24 -12.48
CA ALA A 291 5.79 -3.08 -11.28
C ALA A 291 5.77 -2.23 -9.99
N PRO A 292 5.06 -2.67 -8.93
CA PRO A 292 5.04 -1.95 -7.66
C PRO A 292 6.45 -1.86 -7.07
N LYS A 293 6.89 -0.65 -6.75
CA LYS A 293 8.22 -0.40 -6.15
C LYS A 293 8.19 -0.75 -4.66
N LEU A 294 8.19 -2.05 -4.34
CA LEU A 294 8.20 -2.55 -2.96
C LEU A 294 9.56 -2.42 -2.28
N THR A 295 10.64 -2.28 -3.04
CA THR A 295 12.00 -2.27 -2.52
C THR A 295 12.22 -1.12 -1.54
N ALA A 296 12.64 -1.47 -0.32
CA ALA A 296 13.28 -0.50 0.56
C ALA A 296 14.47 0.10 -0.19
N ARG A 297 14.61 1.43 -0.15
CA ARG A 297 15.79 2.12 -0.69
C ARG A 297 17.07 1.55 -0.05
N LYS A 298 17.64 0.49 -0.61
CA LYS A 298 19.03 0.11 -0.39
C LYS A 298 19.90 1.03 -1.26
N SER A 299 20.02 2.32 -0.91
CA SER A 299 21.07 3.18 -1.46
C SER A 299 21.10 4.56 -0.77
N ARG A 300 21.91 4.70 0.28
CA ARG A 300 22.68 5.94 0.55
C ARG A 300 23.83 5.79 1.56
N ARG A 301 24.27 4.57 1.88
CA ARG A 301 25.46 4.34 2.75
C ARG A 301 26.46 3.35 2.14
N ARG A 302 26.68 3.42 0.83
CA ARG A 302 27.80 2.70 0.17
C ARG A 302 28.64 3.55 -0.79
N ARG A 303 28.43 4.87 -0.82
CA ARG A 303 29.21 5.77 -1.70
C ARG A 303 29.66 7.05 -0.99
N ARG A 304 30.09 6.93 0.26
CA ARG A 304 31.10 7.82 0.84
C ARG A 304 32.26 6.96 1.32
N LYS A 305 33.18 6.74 0.37
CA LYS A 305 34.62 6.81 0.60
C LYS A 305 35.21 5.78 1.58
N ARG A 306 35.12 4.49 1.22
CA ARG A 306 36.31 3.62 1.30
C ARG A 306 37.24 4.10 0.18
N LYS A 307 38.12 5.05 0.49
CA LYS A 307 39.21 5.48 -0.39
C LYS A 307 40.47 5.45 0.48
N GLY A 308 41.37 4.53 0.14
CA GLY A 308 42.75 4.51 0.63
C GLY A 308 43.07 3.44 1.68
N GLN A 309 43.35 2.22 1.24
CA GLN A 309 44.47 1.45 1.79
C GLN A 309 45.23 0.88 0.59
N PRO A 310 46.51 1.24 0.40
CA PRO A 310 47.27 0.91 -0.80
C PRO A 310 47.79 -0.53 -0.77
N GLN A 311 47.84 -1.15 -1.96
CA GLN A 311 48.61 -2.36 -2.24
C GLN A 311 50.10 -2.08 -2.04
N ALA A 312 50.75 -2.87 -1.20
CA ALA A 312 52.20 -2.94 -1.09
C ALA A 312 52.75 -3.72 -2.29
N GLN A 313 53.44 -3.03 -3.18
CA GLN A 313 54.46 -3.60 -4.07
C GLN A 313 55.81 -3.43 -3.37
N ALA A 314 56.57 -4.51 -3.32
CA ALA A 314 57.95 -4.52 -2.84
C ALA A 314 58.87 -3.92 -3.92
N ALA A 315 59.62 -2.88 -3.54
CA ALA A 315 60.88 -2.49 -4.14
C ALA A 315 61.75 -1.78 -3.08
N GLN A 316 63.05 -2.02 -3.21
CA GLN A 316 64.17 -1.89 -2.27
C GLN A 316 64.54 -0.47 -1.79
N PRO A 317 65.45 -0.35 -0.80
CA PRO A 317 65.59 0.82 0.08
C PRO A 317 66.62 1.83 -0.43
N SER A 318 66.48 3.09 -0.03
CA SER A 318 67.57 4.07 0.06
C SER A 318 67.20 5.17 1.06
N ALA A 319 68.23 5.63 1.76
CA ALA A 319 68.22 6.24 3.07
C ALA A 319 68.01 7.78 3.08
N ASP A 320 67.86 8.24 4.33
CA ASP A 320 68.20 9.57 4.87
C ASP A 320 67.23 10.75 4.76
N GLY A 321 66.92 11.30 5.94
CA GLY A 321 67.05 12.75 6.14
C GLY A 321 65.85 13.47 6.75
N ASN A 322 65.82 13.53 8.09
CA ASN A 322 65.49 14.71 8.93
C ASN A 322 64.19 15.51 8.63
N SER A 323 63.16 15.43 9.47
CA SER A 323 62.97 16.14 10.77
C SER A 323 62.30 17.52 10.64
N THR A 324 61.20 17.67 11.41
CA THR A 324 60.77 18.89 12.15
C THR A 324 60.34 20.10 11.29
N VAL A 325 59.32 20.94 11.58
CA VAL A 325 58.61 21.32 12.80
C VAL A 325 57.41 22.21 12.39
N ALA A 326 56.28 22.13 13.09
CA ALA A 326 55.27 23.21 13.20
C ALA A 326 55.74 24.20 14.28
N PRO A 327 55.35 25.49 14.40
CA PRO A 327 53.94 25.91 14.56
C PRO A 327 53.62 27.42 14.25
N ALA A 328 52.41 27.85 14.69
CA ALA A 328 51.99 29.18 15.20
C ALA A 328 52.02 30.42 14.26
N VAL A 329 50.86 31.03 13.92
CA VAL A 329 50.04 32.03 14.67
C VAL A 329 50.74 33.37 14.89
N SER A 330 50.25 34.44 14.24
CA SER A 330 49.97 35.77 14.83
C SER A 330 49.47 36.77 13.78
N GLU A 331 48.30 37.36 14.02
CA GLU A 331 47.87 38.69 13.50
C GLU A 331 48.78 39.80 14.08
N PRO A 332 48.78 41.05 13.54
CA PRO A 332 47.83 42.11 13.99
C PRO A 332 47.31 43.03 12.84
N VAL A 333 46.12 43.68 12.94
CA VAL A 333 45.79 45.09 13.37
C VAL A 333 46.53 46.14 12.49
N GLU A 334 45.94 47.16 11.83
CA GLU A 334 45.00 48.20 12.29
C GLU A 334 44.48 49.08 11.11
N ASP A 335 43.42 49.84 11.39
CA ASP A 335 42.71 50.98 10.73
C ASP A 335 43.37 51.75 9.56
N ALA A 336 42.66 52.08 8.46
CA ALA A 336 41.54 53.03 8.25
C ALA A 336 41.95 54.51 8.16
N ALA A 337 41.44 55.18 7.10
CA ALA A 337 41.43 56.61 6.76
C ALA A 337 42.00 56.82 5.34
N GLU A 338 41.50 57.68 4.46
CA GLU A 338 40.33 58.55 4.38
C GLU A 338 40.37 59.12 2.95
N ASP A 339 39.21 59.36 2.35
CA ASP A 339 39.03 59.87 1.00
C ASP A 339 39.58 61.29 0.82
N ALA A 340 40.11 61.53 -0.39
CA ALA A 340 40.19 62.85 -0.98
C ALA A 340 39.51 62.81 -2.36
N ALA A 341 38.24 63.19 -2.39
CA ALA A 341 37.63 64.12 -3.36
C ALA A 341 36.18 64.43 -2.95
#